data_AF-A0A382WEL5-F1
#
_entry.id   AF-A0A382WEL5-F1
#
_cell.length_a   1.000
_cell.length_b   1.000
_cell.length_c   1.000
_cell.angle_alpha   90.00
_cell.angle_beta   90.00
_cell.angle_gamma   90.00
#
_symmetry.space_group_name_H-M   'P 1'
#
loop_
_entity.id
_entity.type
_entity.pdbx_description
1 polymer ?
#
loop_
_entity_poly.entity_id
_entity_poly.type
_entity_poly.pdbx_seq_one_letter_code
_entity_poly.pdbx_strand_id
1 'polypeptide(L)'
;VRANAGVAVWRLCRRFPVRGIHCGQVLSAGFAAYACGFFTGYPYVHGADLMENRHWFLLGGLIRHILQAAKKVVANGEFTARIVEESGIATETNPSIELSRFSRLGDRERRYGWDGRRVLLTIARLVGRRGQDTVIRALPQLATMYAAVAAQGLERVRREFDRELRARTLWETCR
;
A
#
# COMPACT_ATOMS: atom_id res chain seq x y z
N VAL A 1 -1.64 27.89 -14.09
CA VAL A 1 -3.07 27.52 -13.87
C VAL A 1 -3.15 26.02 -13.70
N ARG A 2 -3.34 25.51 -12.47
CA ARG A 2 -3.55 24.08 -12.24
C ARG A 2 -4.93 23.71 -12.79
N ALA A 3 -4.99 23.12 -13.98
CA ALA A 3 -6.25 22.58 -14.48
C ALA A 3 -6.70 21.48 -13.52
N ASN A 4 -7.93 21.57 -13.01
CA ASN A 4 -8.54 20.49 -12.24
C ASN A 4 -8.43 19.18 -13.05
N ALA A 5 -7.96 18.11 -12.42
CA ALA A 5 -7.66 16.85 -13.09
C ALA A 5 -8.84 16.35 -13.96
N GLY A 6 -10.08 16.54 -13.51
CA GLY A 6 -11.28 16.22 -14.29
C GLY A 6 -11.41 17.00 -15.61
N VAL A 7 -11.08 18.30 -15.61
CA VAL A 7 -11.13 19.13 -16.84
C VAL A 7 -10.06 18.68 -17.84
N ALA A 8 -8.88 18.29 -17.35
CA ALA A 8 -7.82 17.76 -18.20
C ALA A 8 -8.21 16.41 -18.82
N VAL A 9 -8.76 15.50 -18.02
CA VAL A 9 -9.28 14.20 -18.48
C VAL A 9 -10.38 14.39 -19.52
N TRP A 10 -11.37 15.26 -19.25
CA TRP A 10 -12.44 15.56 -20.19
C TRP A 10 -11.92 16.11 -21.54
N ARG A 11 -10.98 17.05 -21.52
CA ARG A 11 -10.37 17.61 -22.74
C ARG A 11 -9.63 16.54 -23.54
N LEU A 12 -8.88 15.65 -22.89
CA LEU A 12 -8.18 14.55 -23.56
C LEU A 12 -9.18 13.58 -24.21
N CYS A 13 -10.25 13.23 -23.51
CA CYS A 13 -11.24 12.32 -24.05
C CYS A 13 -12.06 12.90 -25.21
N ARG A 14 -12.21 14.23 -25.28
CA ARG A 14 -12.78 14.89 -26.47
C ARG A 14 -11.84 14.97 -27.65
N ARG A 15 -10.53 14.90 -27.41
CA ARG A 15 -9.49 15.05 -28.44
C ARG A 15 -9.02 13.71 -29.01
N PHE A 16 -9.12 12.63 -28.24
CA PHE A 16 -8.66 11.30 -28.63
C PHE A 16 -9.76 10.25 -28.46
N PRO A 17 -9.80 9.20 -29.31
CA PRO A 17 -10.75 8.09 -29.17
C PRO A 17 -10.36 7.18 -28.00
N VAL A 18 -10.64 7.63 -26.77
CA VAL A 18 -10.33 6.88 -25.54
C VAL A 18 -11.31 5.73 -25.37
N ARG A 19 -10.81 4.49 -25.34
CA ARG A 19 -11.63 3.28 -25.11
C ARG A 19 -11.79 2.89 -23.65
N GLY A 20 -10.95 3.40 -22.76
CA GLY A 20 -10.98 3.08 -21.34
C GLY A 20 -10.04 3.97 -20.53
N ILE A 21 -10.37 4.16 -19.25
CA ILE A 21 -9.60 5.00 -18.33
C ILE A 21 -9.19 4.16 -17.12
N HIS A 22 -7.89 3.98 -16.93
CA HIS A 22 -7.31 3.27 -15.80
C HIS A 22 -7.14 4.24 -14.62
N CYS A 23 -7.88 4.02 -13.53
CA CYS A 23 -7.90 4.93 -12.39
C CYS A 23 -7.08 4.35 -11.25
N GLY A 24 -5.85 4.84 -11.03
CA GLY A 24 -4.96 4.32 -9.98
C GLY A 24 -5.45 4.54 -8.55
N GLN A 25 -6.49 5.35 -8.34
CA GLN A 25 -7.20 5.51 -7.08
C GLN A 25 -8.68 5.75 -7.36
N VAL A 26 -9.55 5.22 -6.49
CA VAL A 26 -11.00 5.29 -6.68
C VAL A 26 -11.53 6.71 -6.51
N LEU A 27 -11.13 7.42 -5.45
CA LEU A 27 -11.76 8.69 -5.09
C LEU A 27 -11.32 9.87 -5.96
N SER A 28 -10.03 9.94 -6.33
CA SER A 28 -9.52 11.06 -7.13
C SER A 28 -9.72 10.83 -8.62
N ALA A 29 -9.09 9.80 -9.17
CA ALA A 29 -9.15 9.47 -10.59
C ALA A 29 -10.50 8.83 -10.98
N GLY A 30 -11.05 7.94 -10.14
CA GLY A 30 -12.35 7.32 -10.40
C GLY A 30 -13.49 8.34 -10.39
N PHE A 31 -13.49 9.32 -9.49
CA PHE A 31 -14.47 10.41 -9.52
C PHE A 31 -14.34 11.26 -10.79
N ALA A 32 -13.11 11.59 -11.21
CA ALA A 32 -12.89 12.34 -12.45
C ALA A 32 -13.42 11.59 -13.69
N ALA A 33 -13.18 10.28 -13.77
CA ALA A 33 -13.72 9.43 -14.84
C ALA A 33 -15.25 9.37 -14.80
N TYR A 34 -15.82 9.17 -13.60
CA TYR A 34 -17.27 9.13 -13.37
C TYR A 34 -17.95 10.46 -13.74
N ALA A 35 -17.43 11.60 -13.27
CA ALA A 35 -17.99 12.93 -13.54
C ALA A 35 -17.95 13.32 -15.02
N CYS A 36 -17.02 12.74 -15.79
CA CYS A 36 -16.95 12.95 -17.23
C CYS A 36 -17.88 12.00 -18.02
N GLY A 37 -18.69 11.18 -17.33
CA GLY A 37 -19.64 10.25 -17.94
C GLY A 37 -19.00 8.98 -18.51
N PHE A 38 -17.78 8.64 -18.10
CA PHE A 38 -17.08 7.47 -18.61
C PHE A 38 -17.43 6.21 -17.81
N PHE A 39 -18.42 5.47 -18.31
CA PHE A 39 -18.73 4.10 -17.87
C PHE A 39 -17.67 3.07 -18.31
N THR A 40 -16.61 3.49 -18.99
CA THR A 40 -15.48 2.65 -19.45
C THR A 40 -14.27 2.69 -18.50
N GLY A 41 -14.46 3.14 -17.26
CA GLY A 41 -13.42 3.19 -16.24
C GLY A 41 -13.00 1.81 -15.71
N TYR A 42 -11.71 1.69 -15.41
CA TYR A 42 -11.07 0.55 -14.75
C TYR A 42 -10.42 1.03 -13.45
N PRO A 43 -11.17 1.18 -12.35
CA PRO A 43 -10.61 1.59 -11.07
C PRO A 43 -9.76 0.48 -10.44
N TYR A 44 -8.57 0.88 -9.99
CA TYR A 44 -7.69 0.09 -9.15
C TYR A 44 -8.00 0.43 -7.70
N VAL A 45 -8.41 -0.58 -6.94
CA VAL A 45 -8.77 -0.46 -5.54
C VAL A 45 -7.61 -0.95 -4.70
N HIS A 46 -7.09 -0.06 -3.87
CA HIS A 46 -6.09 -0.40 -2.87
C HIS A 46 -6.76 -0.49 -1.50
N GLY A 47 -6.25 -1.35 -0.62
CA GLY A 47 -6.82 -1.53 0.72
C GLY A 47 -6.89 -0.23 1.55
N ALA A 48 -5.98 0.72 1.31
CA ALA A 48 -6.05 2.04 1.94
C ALA A 48 -7.29 2.84 1.51
N ASP A 49 -7.70 2.77 0.23
CA ASP A 49 -8.86 3.50 -0.29
C ASP A 49 -10.16 3.06 0.40
N LEU A 50 -10.27 1.79 0.75
CA LEU A 50 -11.43 1.24 1.45
C LEU A 50 -11.36 1.43 2.97
N MET A 51 -10.17 1.25 3.57
CA MET A 51 -10.01 1.27 5.03
C MET A 51 -9.97 2.67 5.62
N GLU A 52 -9.32 3.63 4.95
CA GLU A 52 -9.13 4.99 5.48
C GLU A 52 -10.42 5.82 5.36
N ASN A 53 -11.32 5.45 4.43
CA ASN A 53 -12.58 6.16 4.19
C ASN A 53 -13.80 5.52 4.89
N ARG A 54 -13.63 4.46 5.70
CA ARG A 54 -14.74 3.79 6.40
C ARG A 54 -15.54 4.72 7.31
N HIS A 55 -14.92 5.76 7.83
CA HIS A 55 -15.53 6.70 8.79
C HIS A 55 -16.42 7.77 8.12
N TRP A 56 -16.37 7.90 6.79
CA TRP A 56 -17.09 8.94 6.06
C TRP A 56 -18.22 8.32 5.26
N PHE A 57 -19.39 8.19 5.89
CA PHE A 57 -20.57 7.52 5.31
C PHE A 57 -20.94 8.03 3.89
N LEU A 58 -20.83 9.34 3.65
CA LEU A 58 -21.09 9.96 2.35
C LEU A 58 -20.08 9.55 1.28
N LEU A 59 -18.79 9.45 1.66
CA LEU A 59 -17.73 9.01 0.75
C LEU A 59 -17.89 7.53 0.41
N GLY A 60 -18.40 6.71 1.34
CA GLY A 60 -18.73 5.31 1.08
C GLY A 60 -19.78 5.14 -0.01
N GLY A 61 -20.85 5.95 0.01
CA GLY A 61 -21.89 5.94 -1.02
C GLY A 61 -21.36 6.34 -2.41
N LEU A 62 -20.54 7.39 -2.47
CA LEU A 62 -19.91 7.83 -3.71
C LEU A 62 -18.94 6.77 -4.27
N ILE A 63 -18.08 6.20 -3.43
CA ILE A 63 -17.16 5.12 -3.82
C ILE A 63 -17.95 3.94 -4.38
N ARG A 64 -19.02 3.51 -3.69
CA ARG A 64 -19.88 2.43 -4.16
C ARG A 64 -20.46 2.74 -5.54
N HIS A 65 -20.95 3.97 -5.74
CA HIS A 65 -21.53 4.37 -7.02
C HIS A 65 -20.49 4.39 -8.16
N ILE A 66 -19.28 4.91 -7.91
CA ILE A 66 -18.17 4.88 -8.86
C ILE A 66 -17.80 3.43 -9.22
N LEU A 67 -17.73 2.54 -8.24
CA LEU A 67 -17.40 1.14 -8.47
C LEU A 67 -18.51 0.38 -9.22
N GLN A 68 -19.78 0.67 -8.96
CA GLN A 68 -20.91 0.08 -9.69
C GLN A 68 -20.99 0.57 -11.15
N ALA A 69 -20.63 1.82 -11.40
CA ALA A 69 -20.59 2.39 -12.75
C ALA A 69 -19.34 1.95 -13.55
N ALA A 70 -18.35 1.35 -12.89
CA ALA A 70 -17.13 0.91 -13.53
C ALA A 70 -17.36 -0.32 -14.39
N LYS A 71 -16.68 -0.39 -15.54
CA LYS A 71 -16.73 -1.56 -16.41
C LYS A 71 -16.12 -2.79 -15.76
N LYS A 72 -15.07 -2.58 -14.96
CA LYS A 72 -14.32 -3.64 -14.28
C LYS A 72 -13.50 -3.06 -13.15
N VAL A 73 -13.59 -3.66 -11.98
CA VAL A 73 -12.85 -3.24 -10.78
C VAL A 73 -11.63 -4.14 -10.59
N VAL A 74 -10.46 -3.55 -10.40
CA VAL A 74 -9.21 -4.28 -10.18
C VAL A 74 -8.77 -4.11 -8.73
N ALA A 75 -8.80 -5.18 -7.95
CA ALA A 75 -8.32 -5.19 -6.58
C ALA A 75 -6.81 -5.51 -6.53
N ASN A 76 -6.08 -4.84 -5.63
CA ASN A 76 -4.65 -5.10 -5.43
C ASN A 76 -4.35 -6.46 -4.77
N GLY A 77 -5.35 -7.13 -4.21
CA GLY A 77 -5.19 -8.41 -3.51
C GLY A 77 -6.53 -8.96 -3.03
N GLU A 78 -6.55 -10.24 -2.67
CA GLU A 78 -7.77 -10.97 -2.27
C GLU A 78 -8.53 -10.32 -1.10
N PHE A 79 -7.80 -9.78 -0.12
CA PHE A 79 -8.40 -9.07 1.00
C PHE A 79 -9.24 -7.86 0.54
N THR A 80 -8.71 -7.09 -0.42
CA THR A 80 -9.42 -5.93 -0.96
C THR A 80 -10.56 -6.37 -1.87
N ALA A 81 -10.36 -7.43 -2.66
CA ALA A 81 -11.40 -8.04 -3.49
C ALA A 81 -12.63 -8.44 -2.64
N ARG A 82 -12.41 -9.19 -1.55
CA ARG A 82 -13.49 -9.63 -0.66
C ARG A 82 -14.34 -8.48 -0.13
N ILE A 83 -13.72 -7.39 0.33
CA ILE A 83 -14.45 -6.22 0.86
C ILE A 83 -15.33 -5.57 -0.22
N VAL A 84 -14.84 -5.52 -1.46
CA VAL A 84 -15.62 -4.96 -2.58
C VAL A 84 -16.72 -5.92 -3.02
N GLU A 85 -16.46 -7.22 -3.01
CA GLU A 85 -17.40 -8.27 -3.39
C GLU A 85 -18.54 -8.44 -2.38
N GLU A 86 -18.29 -8.21 -1.08
CA GLU A 86 -19.33 -8.10 -0.04
C GLU A 86 -20.36 -7.00 -0.37
N SER A 87 -19.98 -6.03 -1.19
CA SER A 87 -20.89 -4.98 -1.70
C SER A 87 -21.65 -5.38 -2.97
N GLY A 88 -21.46 -6.60 -3.49
CA GLY A 88 -22.09 -7.11 -4.70
C GLY A 88 -21.40 -6.68 -6.00
N ILE A 89 -20.13 -6.28 -5.95
CA ILE A 89 -19.36 -5.80 -7.09
C ILE A 89 -18.24 -6.80 -7.39
N ALA A 90 -18.27 -7.40 -8.58
CA ALA A 90 -17.24 -8.35 -9.00
C ALA A 90 -15.89 -7.65 -9.20
N THR A 91 -14.81 -8.30 -8.77
CA THR A 91 -13.46 -7.77 -8.92
C THR A 91 -12.53 -8.77 -9.61
N GLU A 92 -11.47 -8.26 -10.21
CA GLU A 92 -10.30 -9.06 -10.56
C GLU A 92 -9.11 -8.68 -9.71
N THR A 93 -8.37 -9.69 -9.25
CA THR A 93 -7.17 -9.46 -8.45
C THR A 93 -5.95 -9.35 -9.36
N ASN A 94 -5.15 -8.30 -9.19
CA ASN A 94 -3.87 -8.15 -9.90
C ASN A 94 -2.75 -7.76 -8.92
N PRO A 95 -1.94 -8.74 -8.44
CA PRO A 95 -0.79 -8.45 -7.62
C PRO A 95 0.28 -7.78 -8.49
N SER A 96 0.44 -6.47 -8.34
CA SER A 96 1.41 -5.69 -9.12
C SER A 96 2.81 -5.79 -8.50
N ILE A 97 3.45 -6.95 -8.64
CA ILE A 97 4.85 -7.13 -8.23
C ILE A 97 5.70 -7.68 -9.38
N GLU A 98 6.76 -6.95 -9.71
CA GLU A 98 7.71 -7.37 -10.73
C GLU A 98 8.77 -8.28 -10.08
N LEU A 99 8.56 -9.60 -10.14
CA LEU A 99 9.40 -10.61 -9.48
C LEU A 99 10.86 -10.58 -9.95
N SER A 100 11.13 -10.18 -11.19
CA SER A 100 12.50 -10.05 -11.73
C SER A 100 13.36 -9.03 -10.97
N ARG A 101 12.74 -8.06 -10.28
CA ARG A 101 13.46 -7.10 -9.43
C ARG A 101 13.93 -7.70 -8.10
N PHE A 102 13.38 -8.84 -7.70
CA PHE A 102 13.72 -9.51 -6.46
C PHE A 102 14.76 -10.60 -6.75
N SER A 103 15.99 -10.32 -6.35
CA SER A 103 17.12 -11.25 -6.47
C SER A 103 17.67 -11.60 -5.09
N ARG A 104 18.45 -12.69 -5.02
CA ARG A 104 19.16 -13.06 -3.79
C ARG A 104 20.08 -11.93 -3.34
N LEU A 105 20.27 -11.79 -2.03
CA LEU A 105 21.02 -10.69 -1.41
C LEU A 105 22.48 -10.60 -1.91
N GLY A 106 23.08 -11.67 -2.44
CA GLY A 106 24.47 -11.68 -2.92
C GLY A 106 25.43 -11.23 -1.82
N ASP A 107 26.45 -10.43 -2.16
CA ASP A 107 27.42 -9.91 -1.18
C ASP A 107 26.86 -8.86 -0.21
N ARG A 108 25.57 -8.50 -0.32
CA ARG A 108 24.97 -7.50 0.58
C ARG A 108 24.93 -7.98 2.03
N GLU A 109 24.88 -9.29 2.27
CA GLU A 109 24.94 -9.84 3.63
C GLU A 109 26.24 -9.45 4.35
N ARG A 110 27.39 -9.52 3.66
CA ARG A 110 28.67 -9.06 4.21
C ARG A 110 28.67 -7.55 4.47
N ARG A 111 28.11 -6.76 3.54
CA ARG A 111 28.02 -5.29 3.69
C ARG A 111 27.27 -4.87 4.96
N TYR A 112 26.25 -5.62 5.34
CA TYR A 112 25.44 -5.34 6.54
C TYR A 112 25.86 -6.15 7.77
N GLY A 113 26.92 -6.96 7.68
CA GLY A 113 27.39 -7.81 8.77
C GLY A 113 26.40 -8.93 9.15
N TRP A 114 25.58 -9.36 8.20
CA TRP A 114 24.56 -10.40 8.37
C TRP A 114 25.08 -11.82 8.11
N ASP A 115 26.33 -11.94 7.67
CA ASP A 115 26.98 -13.23 7.42
C ASP A 115 26.88 -14.15 8.64
N GLY A 116 26.32 -15.35 8.43
CA GLY A 116 26.10 -16.34 9.49
C GLY A 116 25.03 -15.98 10.54
N ARG A 117 24.27 -14.88 10.36
CA ARG A 117 23.26 -14.43 11.34
C ARG A 117 21.84 -14.70 10.87
N ARG A 118 20.92 -14.84 11.83
CA ARG A 118 19.48 -14.82 11.54
C ARG A 118 19.00 -13.37 11.51
N VAL A 119 18.46 -12.94 10.39
CA VAL A 119 18.02 -11.54 10.18
C VAL A 119 16.51 -11.49 10.06
N LEU A 120 15.89 -10.62 10.87
CA LEU A 120 14.47 -10.31 10.77
C LEU A 120 14.33 -8.89 10.21
N LEU A 121 14.02 -8.79 8.92
CA LEU A 121 13.84 -7.50 8.24
C LEU A 121 12.35 -7.15 8.17
N THR A 122 11.98 -5.96 8.65
CA THR A 122 10.61 -5.44 8.53
C THR A 122 10.62 -4.16 7.70
N ILE A 123 9.88 -4.15 6.59
CA ILE A 123 9.80 -3.01 5.67
C ILE A 123 8.36 -2.52 5.63
N ALA A 124 8.09 -1.46 6.36
CA ALA A 124 6.79 -0.79 6.35
C ALA A 124 6.91 0.61 6.93
N ARG A 125 5.94 1.47 6.60
CA ARG A 125 5.78 2.76 7.27
C ARG A 125 5.65 2.58 8.78
N LEU A 126 6.23 3.49 9.56
CA LEU A 126 6.19 3.44 11.03
C LEU A 126 4.86 4.00 11.53
N VAL A 127 3.81 3.17 11.47
CA VAL A 127 2.46 3.48 11.96
C VAL A 127 1.92 2.29 12.76
N GLY A 128 1.14 2.54 13.82
CA GLY A 128 0.74 1.50 14.78
C GLY A 128 0.13 0.22 14.17
N ARG A 129 -0.69 0.37 13.10
CA ARG A 129 -1.31 -0.77 12.41
C ARG A 129 -0.34 -1.69 11.64
N ARG A 130 0.95 -1.36 11.55
CA ARG A 130 1.96 -2.15 10.83
C ARG A 130 2.71 -3.13 11.73
N GLY A 131 2.50 -3.06 13.05
CA GLY A 131 2.91 -4.11 13.99
C GLY A 131 4.41 -4.17 14.29
N GLN A 132 5.19 -3.14 13.94
CA GLN A 132 6.61 -3.09 14.29
C GLN A 132 6.82 -3.09 15.81
N ASP A 133 5.88 -2.52 16.57
CA ASP A 133 5.85 -2.56 18.03
C ASP A 133 5.74 -4.00 18.55
N THR A 134 4.88 -4.83 17.93
CA THR A 134 4.76 -6.25 18.24
C THR A 134 6.05 -7.00 17.93
N VAL A 135 6.67 -6.73 16.78
CA VAL A 135 7.96 -7.33 16.42
C VAL A 135 9.02 -6.99 17.46
N ILE A 136 9.13 -5.72 17.84
CA ILE A 136 10.09 -5.27 18.86
C ILE A 136 9.85 -5.96 20.21
N ARG A 137 8.60 -6.07 20.66
CA ARG A 137 8.24 -6.77 21.91
C ARG A 137 8.58 -8.27 21.88
N ALA A 138 8.58 -8.89 20.70
CA ALA A 138 8.92 -10.30 20.54
C ALA A 138 10.44 -10.56 20.46
N LEU A 139 11.27 -9.54 20.16
CA LEU A 139 12.72 -9.72 20.01
C LEU A 139 13.42 -10.35 21.22
N PRO A 140 13.11 -10.01 22.49
CA PRO A 140 13.74 -10.65 23.64
C PRO A 140 13.50 -12.17 23.69
N GLN A 141 12.29 -12.61 23.33
CA GLN A 141 11.95 -14.04 23.26
C GLN A 141 12.64 -14.73 22.09
N LEU A 142 12.88 -14.02 20.98
CA LEU A 142 13.62 -14.55 19.84
C LEU A 142 15.12 -14.64 20.12
N ALA A 143 15.68 -13.71 20.89
CA ALA A 143 17.09 -13.71 21.28
C ALA A 143 17.44 -14.87 22.21
N THR A 144 16.51 -15.37 23.03
CA THR A 144 16.74 -16.57 23.84
C THR A 144 16.75 -17.86 23.01
N MET A 145 16.05 -17.86 21.86
CA MET A 145 16.02 -19.01 20.94
C MET A 145 17.16 -18.98 19.92
N TYR A 146 17.72 -17.80 19.63
CA TYR A 146 18.71 -17.61 18.56
C TYR A 146 19.86 -16.72 19.01
N ALA A 147 21.09 -17.20 18.82
CA ALA A 147 22.33 -16.53 19.26
C ALA A 147 22.59 -15.14 18.65
N ALA A 148 21.92 -14.77 17.55
CA ALA A 148 22.01 -13.43 16.97
C ALA A 148 20.75 -13.11 16.15
N VAL A 149 20.04 -12.03 16.51
CA VAL A 149 18.90 -11.48 15.77
C VAL A 149 19.18 -10.03 15.41
N ALA A 150 19.26 -9.73 14.11
CA ALA A 150 19.35 -8.35 13.61
C ALA A 150 17.96 -7.88 13.15
N ALA A 151 17.47 -6.76 13.69
CA ALA A 151 16.23 -6.12 13.27
C ALA A 151 16.53 -4.74 12.66
N GLN A 152 16.04 -4.51 11.44
CA GLN A 152 16.16 -3.22 10.77
C GLN A 152 14.80 -2.79 10.24
N GLY A 153 14.34 -1.60 10.65
CA GLY A 153 13.18 -0.92 10.09
C GLY A 153 13.65 0.11 9.07
N LEU A 154 13.15 0.04 7.84
CA LEU A 154 13.54 0.96 6.77
C LEU A 154 12.41 1.97 6.49
N GLU A 155 12.46 3.16 7.10
CA GLU A 155 11.85 4.36 6.50
C GLU A 155 12.58 5.65 6.93
N ARG A 156 12.80 6.51 5.93
CA ARG A 156 13.43 7.83 6.01
C ARG A 156 12.42 8.86 6.53
N VAL A 157 11.96 8.76 7.78
CA VAL A 157 11.18 9.82 8.45
C VAL A 157 12.06 10.55 9.46
N ARG A 158 12.91 11.41 8.90
CA ARG A 158 13.75 12.37 9.63
C ARG A 158 12.83 13.47 10.17
N ARG A 159 12.23 13.29 11.36
CA ARG A 159 11.89 14.34 12.37
C ARG A 159 10.93 13.91 13.48
N GLU A 160 10.10 12.88 13.30
CA GLU A 160 9.14 12.46 14.36
C GLU A 160 9.61 11.24 15.16
N PHE A 161 10.42 10.36 14.57
CA PHE A 161 10.89 9.14 15.25
C PHE A 161 11.95 9.41 16.35
N ASP A 162 12.53 10.61 16.39
CA ASP A 162 13.47 11.01 17.45
C ASP A 162 12.77 11.40 18.77
N ARG A 163 11.44 11.53 18.79
CA ARG A 163 10.72 11.90 20.02
C ARG A 163 10.22 10.70 20.84
N GLU A 164 10.12 9.51 20.24
CA GLU A 164 9.65 8.30 20.92
C GLU A 164 10.59 7.10 20.70
N LEU A 165 11.73 7.15 21.41
CA LEU A 165 12.39 6.04 22.12
C LEU A 165 12.77 4.71 21.39
N ARG A 166 13.99 4.25 21.75
CA ARG A 166 14.40 2.84 21.99
C ARG A 166 14.77 1.91 20.82
N ALA A 167 14.94 2.38 19.59
CA ALA A 167 15.55 1.51 18.57
C ALA A 167 17.07 1.31 18.77
N ARG A 168 17.79 2.32 19.28
CA ARG A 168 19.25 2.21 19.51
C ARG A 168 19.63 1.25 20.66
N THR A 169 18.84 1.22 21.73
CA THR A 169 19.15 0.46 22.95
C THR A 169 19.08 -1.06 22.73
N LEU A 170 18.16 -1.53 21.88
CA LEU A 170 18.00 -2.97 21.60
C LEU A 170 19.11 -3.55 20.73
N TRP A 171 19.67 -2.76 19.80
CA TRP A 171 20.82 -3.18 18.98
C TRP A 171 22.07 -3.41 19.82
N GLU A 172 22.26 -2.63 20.89
CA GLU A 172 23.36 -2.82 21.85
C GLU A 172 23.10 -3.99 22.80
N THR A 173 21.85 -4.33 23.07
CA THR A 173 21.48 -5.46 23.96
C THR A 173 21.63 -6.82 23.28
N CYS A 174 21.61 -6.86 21.94
CA CYS A 174 21.75 -8.09 21.14
C CYS A 174 23.18 -8.33 20.63
N ARG A 175 24.17 -7.57 21.13
CA ARG A 175 25.59 -7.74 20.81
C ARG A 175 26.29 -8.47 21.94
#